data_AF-A0A926RYQ7-F1
#
_entry.id   AF-A0A926RYQ7-F1
#
_cell.length_a   1.000
_cell.length_b   1.000
_cell.length_c   1.000
_cell.angle_alpha   90.00
_cell.angle_beta   90.00
_cell.angle_gamma   90.00
#
_symmetry.space_group_name_H-M   'P 1'
#
loop_
_entity.id
_entity.type
_entity.pdbx_description
1 polymer ?
#
loop_
_entity_poly.entity_id
_entity_poly.type
_entity_poly.pdbx_seq_one_letter_code
_entity_poly.pdbx_strand_id
1 'polypeptide(L)'
;MDGKQIDKENIEGVKIKNQQDFTYEGNQLEITVSEKQSTGFILVERKDVNGGKIEVTQYHTRTIIENFDLTDEIRPFAIQLVGKSLSIIESTTEISIGKFDKEFTFSQFSEKKIYTHFQMKDRFGEKMSSTFVCLRVLK
;
A
#
# COMPACT_ATOMS: atom_id res chain seq x y z
N MET A 1 23.41 4.29 -14.03
CA MET A 1 22.52 3.12 -13.84
C MET A 1 21.30 3.41 -14.68
N ASP A 2 21.20 2.76 -15.84
CA ASP A 2 20.07 2.97 -16.75
C ASP A 2 18.86 2.23 -16.19
N GLY A 3 17.93 2.98 -15.61
CA GLY A 3 16.67 2.44 -15.10
C GLY A 3 15.85 1.96 -16.29
N LYS A 4 15.49 0.66 -16.31
CA LYS A 4 14.51 0.15 -17.26
C LYS A 4 13.20 0.89 -17.05
N GLN A 5 12.66 1.44 -18.13
CA GLN A 5 11.31 1.95 -18.18
C GLN A 5 10.36 0.81 -17.80
N ILE A 6 9.51 1.03 -16.80
CA ILE A 6 8.45 0.08 -16.48
C ILE A 6 7.40 0.28 -17.57
N ASP A 7 7.58 -0.44 -18.67
CA ASP A 7 6.52 -0.57 -19.68
C ASP A 7 5.27 -1.06 -18.96
N LYS A 8 4.10 -0.52 -19.34
CA LYS A 8 2.79 -0.69 -18.67
C LYS A 8 2.28 -2.15 -18.61
N GLU A 9 3.14 -3.14 -18.78
CA GLU A 9 2.83 -4.55 -18.92
C GLU A 9 3.26 -5.36 -17.70
N ASN A 10 2.26 -6.01 -17.10
CA ASN A 10 2.32 -7.09 -16.10
C ASN A 10 3.74 -7.53 -15.67
N ILE A 11 4.27 -6.87 -14.64
CA ILE A 11 5.33 -7.47 -13.84
C ILE A 11 4.69 -8.60 -13.02
N GLU A 12 5.20 -9.82 -13.17
CA GLU A 12 4.69 -10.98 -12.41
C GLU A 12 4.69 -10.68 -10.90
N GLY A 13 3.56 -10.93 -10.24
CA GLY A 13 3.39 -10.65 -8.82
C GLY A 13 3.04 -9.20 -8.46
N VAL A 14 2.98 -8.28 -9.44
CA VAL A 14 2.56 -6.88 -9.26
C VAL A 14 1.22 -6.64 -9.94
N LYS A 15 0.31 -5.95 -9.25
CA LYS A 15 -1.00 -5.55 -9.78
C LYS A 15 -1.15 -4.04 -9.75
N ILE A 16 -1.77 -3.46 -10.79
CA ILE A 16 -2.25 -2.08 -10.76
C ILE A 16 -3.50 -2.04 -9.88
N LYS A 17 -3.43 -1.31 -8.76
CA LYS A 17 -4.54 -1.16 -7.82
C LYS A 17 -5.42 0.05 -8.16
N ASN A 18 -4.81 1.10 -8.70
CA ASN A 18 -5.50 2.32 -9.09
C ASN A 18 -4.71 3.05 -10.19
N GLN A 19 -5.44 3.66 -11.12
CA GLN A 19 -4.88 4.52 -12.16
C GLN A 19 -5.77 5.76 -12.32
N GLN A 20 -5.15 6.94 -12.27
CA GLN A 20 -5.86 8.22 -12.32
C GLN A 20 -5.05 9.22 -13.13
N ASP A 21 -5.76 10.02 -13.92
CA ASP A 21 -5.18 11.10 -14.70
C ASP A 21 -5.77 12.43 -14.21
N PHE A 22 -4.91 13.44 -14.05
CA PHE A 22 -5.31 14.79 -13.69
C PHE A 22 -4.92 15.76 -14.78
N THR A 23 -5.86 16.56 -15.28
CA THR A 23 -5.53 17.67 -16.19
C THR A 23 -4.70 18.71 -15.44
N TYR A 24 -3.53 19.06 -15.99
CA TYR A 24 -2.62 20.02 -15.40
C TYR A 24 -1.75 20.68 -16.48
N GLU A 25 -1.89 22.00 -16.61
CA GLU A 25 -1.16 22.83 -17.59
C GLU A 25 -0.02 23.63 -16.95
N GLY A 26 0.21 23.45 -15.64
CA GLY A 26 1.27 24.16 -14.92
C GLY A 26 2.65 23.58 -15.22
N ASN A 27 3.67 24.44 -15.14
CA ASN A 27 5.08 24.08 -15.33
C ASN A 27 5.78 23.59 -14.06
N GLN A 28 5.13 23.69 -12.91
CA GLN A 28 5.66 23.27 -11.61
C GLN A 28 4.59 22.51 -10.86
N LEU A 29 4.90 21.31 -10.37
CA LEU A 29 4.02 20.52 -9.51
C LEU A 29 4.68 20.37 -8.14
N GLU A 30 3.93 20.68 -7.09
CA GLU A 30 4.32 20.40 -5.71
C GLU A 30 3.75 19.04 -5.31
N ILE A 31 4.60 18.12 -4.82
CA ILE A 31 4.17 16.79 -4.38
C ILE A 31 4.30 16.75 -2.87
N THR A 32 3.19 16.51 -2.19
CA THR A 32 3.13 16.42 -0.73
C THR A 32 2.78 15.00 -0.34
N VAL A 33 3.58 14.40 0.54
CA VAL A 33 3.38 13.05 1.07
C VAL A 33 3.17 13.17 2.55
N SER A 34 2.12 12.55 3.09
CA SER A 34 1.87 12.60 4.54
C SER A 34 3.02 11.95 5.31
N GLU A 35 3.68 12.70 6.20
CA GLU A 35 4.93 12.31 6.86
C GLU A 35 4.82 11.20 7.91
N LYS A 36 3.60 10.72 8.23
CA LYS A 36 3.43 9.61 9.18
C LYS A 36 3.78 8.30 8.48
N GLN A 37 5.08 7.99 8.42
CA GLN A 37 5.62 6.69 8.02
C GLN A 37 4.94 6.08 6.79
N SER A 38 4.97 6.81 5.67
CA SER A 38 4.53 6.28 4.38
C SER A 38 5.24 4.95 4.12
N THR A 39 4.47 3.86 4.04
CA THR A 39 5.03 2.52 3.73
C THR A 39 5.27 2.31 2.23
N GLY A 40 4.87 3.28 1.39
CA GLY A 40 4.98 3.21 -0.05
C GLY A 40 6.20 3.95 -0.63
N PHE A 41 6.69 3.46 -1.78
CA PHE A 41 7.71 4.14 -2.58
C PHE A 41 7.05 5.01 -3.64
N ILE A 42 7.55 6.24 -3.83
CA ILE A 42 7.07 7.15 -4.86
C ILE A 42 8.15 7.31 -5.92
N LEU A 43 7.81 6.98 -7.17
CA LEU A 43 8.66 7.16 -8.33
C LEU A 43 8.09 8.28 -9.19
N VAL A 44 8.92 9.27 -9.52
CA VAL A 44 8.54 10.39 -10.40
C VAL A 44 9.31 10.26 -11.71
N GLU A 45 8.58 10.16 -12.81
CA GLU A 45 9.10 10.09 -14.17
C GLU A 45 8.69 11.37 -14.93
N ARG A 46 9.61 11.92 -15.73
CA ARG A 46 9.31 13.05 -16.61
C ARG A 46 8.92 12.54 -17.99
N LYS A 47 7.82 13.02 -18.54
CA LYS A 47 7.35 12.69 -19.89
C LYS A 47 8.02 13.56 -20.94
N ASP A 48 8.34 12.95 -22.08
CA ASP A 48 8.93 13.66 -23.23
C ASP A 48 7.92 14.56 -23.97
N VAL A 49 6.63 14.20 -23.92
CA VAL A 49 5.55 14.95 -24.58
C VAL A 49 4.55 15.46 -23.54
N ASN A 50 4.25 16.76 -23.62
CA ASN A 50 3.22 17.38 -22.80
C ASN A 50 1.82 17.14 -23.38
N GLY A 51 1.05 16.26 -22.74
CA GLY A 51 -0.36 16.01 -23.06
C GLY A 51 -1.35 16.72 -22.13
N GLY A 52 -0.92 17.72 -21.37
CA GLY A 52 -1.76 18.48 -20.42
C GLY A 52 -2.24 17.66 -19.22
N LYS A 53 -1.55 16.56 -18.90
CA LYS A 53 -1.99 15.58 -17.88
C LYS A 53 -0.86 15.06 -17.02
N ILE A 54 -1.13 14.91 -15.73
CA ILE A 54 -0.36 14.09 -14.80
C ILE A 54 -0.97 12.70 -14.81
N GLU A 55 -0.16 11.66 -15.04
CA GLU A 55 -0.59 10.26 -14.98
C GLU A 55 -0.11 9.67 -13.65
N VAL A 56 -1.02 9.06 -12.89
CA VAL A 56 -0.72 8.41 -11.63
C VAL A 56 -1.12 6.94 -11.72
N THR A 57 -0.16 6.05 -11.49
CA THR A 57 -0.40 4.61 -11.43
C THR A 57 0.09 4.05 -10.11
N GLN A 58 -0.78 3.35 -9.40
CA GLN A 58 -0.47 2.72 -8.13
C GLN A 58 -0.34 1.21 -8.33
N TYR A 59 0.84 0.70 -8.02
CA TYR A 59 1.18 -0.70 -8.07
C TYR A 59 1.24 -1.27 -6.67
N HIS A 60 0.78 -2.51 -6.52
CA HIS A 60 0.98 -3.24 -5.28
C HIS A 60 1.32 -4.71 -5.56
N THR A 61 2.10 -5.28 -4.67
CA THR A 61 2.36 -6.72 -4.61
C THR A 61 1.35 -7.39 -3.69
N ARG A 62 1.22 -8.73 -3.78
CA ARG A 62 0.34 -9.46 -2.87
C ARG A 62 0.64 -9.14 -1.42
N THR A 63 -0.39 -8.98 -0.61
CA THR A 63 -0.26 -8.73 0.83
C THR A 63 -0.64 -10.00 1.58
N ILE A 64 0.36 -10.69 2.13
CA ILE A 64 0.14 -11.89 2.95
C ILE A 64 0.41 -11.55 4.43
N ILE A 65 -0.54 -11.88 5.31
CA ILE A 65 -0.39 -11.77 6.78
C ILE A 65 -0.85 -13.09 7.39
N GLU A 66 -0.01 -13.80 8.16
CA GLU A 66 -0.36 -15.08 8.81
C GLU A 66 -1.01 -16.10 7.86
N ASN A 67 -0.53 -16.17 6.62
CA ASN A 67 -1.03 -17.01 5.53
C ASN A 67 -2.41 -16.61 4.96
N PHE A 68 -2.97 -15.48 5.38
CA PHE A 68 -4.14 -14.88 4.74
C PHE A 68 -3.69 -13.96 3.61
N ASP A 69 -4.27 -14.15 2.42
CA ASP A 69 -4.13 -13.22 1.31
C ASP A 69 -5.11 -12.07 1.51
N LEU A 70 -4.58 -10.88 1.82
CA LEU A 70 -5.32 -9.65 2.12
C LEU A 70 -5.09 -8.57 1.03
N THR A 71 -4.63 -9.00 -0.14
CA THR A 71 -4.32 -8.17 -1.31
C THR A 71 -5.48 -7.25 -1.70
N ASP A 72 -6.71 -7.74 -1.62
CA ASP A 72 -7.87 -7.03 -2.12
C ASP A 72 -8.43 -6.02 -1.10
N GLU A 73 -8.20 -6.28 0.18
CA GLU A 73 -8.61 -5.51 1.35
C GLU A 73 -7.77 -4.25 1.55
N ILE A 74 -6.49 -4.28 1.14
CA ILE A 74 -5.62 -3.09 1.20
C ILE A 74 -6.12 -2.03 0.23
N ARG A 75 -6.48 -0.87 0.78
CA ARG A 75 -6.91 0.28 -0.01
C ARG A 75 -5.72 0.98 -0.70
N PRO A 76 -5.89 1.45 -1.95
CA PRO A 76 -4.89 2.28 -2.59
C PRO A 76 -4.70 3.62 -1.86
N PHE A 77 -3.58 4.29 -2.10
CA PHE A 77 -3.34 5.66 -1.65
C PHE A 77 -4.40 6.58 -2.25
N ALA A 78 -4.89 7.52 -1.46
CA ALA A 78 -5.72 8.60 -1.98
C ALA A 78 -4.82 9.65 -2.64
N ILE A 79 -5.17 10.04 -3.86
CA ILE A 79 -4.44 11.04 -4.64
C ILE A 79 -5.38 12.21 -4.87
N GLN A 80 -4.93 13.41 -4.52
CA GLN A 80 -5.73 14.63 -4.66
C GLN A 80 -4.88 15.74 -5.28
N LEU A 81 -5.38 16.33 -6.37
CA LEU A 81 -4.79 17.53 -6.97
C LEU A 81 -5.61 18.75 -6.56
N VAL A 82 -4.99 19.69 -5.84
CA VAL A 82 -5.60 20.97 -5.47
C VAL A 82 -4.67 22.09 -5.94
N GLY A 83 -5.10 22.82 -6.97
CA GLY A 83 -4.27 23.84 -7.61
C GLY A 83 -2.99 23.22 -8.19
N LYS A 84 -1.84 23.59 -7.62
CA LYS A 84 -0.51 23.09 -8.03
C LYS A 84 0.04 21.98 -7.13
N SER A 85 -0.73 21.54 -6.14
CA SER A 85 -0.27 20.60 -5.11
C SER A 85 -0.95 19.25 -5.29
N LEU A 86 -0.15 18.21 -5.54
CA LEU A 86 -0.58 16.82 -5.60
C LEU A 86 -0.28 16.14 -4.25
N SER A 87 -1.33 15.86 -3.50
CA SER A 87 -1.24 15.19 -2.20
C SER A 87 -1.39 13.68 -2.39
N ILE A 88 -0.42 12.94 -1.86
CA ILE A 88 -0.43 11.48 -1.78
C ILE A 88 -0.65 11.09 -0.31
N ILE A 89 -1.79 10.48 -0.04
CA ILE A 89 -2.28 10.17 1.30
C ILE A 89 -2.42 8.67 1.44
N GLU A 90 -1.71 8.08 2.41
CA GLU A 90 -1.85 6.65 2.70
C GLU A 90 -3.23 6.36 3.29
N SER A 91 -3.92 5.37 2.72
CA SER A 91 -5.19 4.89 3.24
C SER A 91 -4.93 3.89 4.35
N THR A 92 -5.46 4.14 5.55
CA THR A 92 -5.43 3.16 6.64
C THR A 92 -6.49 2.09 6.41
N THR A 93 -6.11 0.83 6.58
CA THR A 93 -7.02 -0.33 6.56
C THR A 93 -6.86 -1.05 7.88
N GLU A 94 -7.92 -1.12 8.68
CA GLU A 94 -7.93 -1.87 9.93
C GLU A 94 -8.30 -3.33 9.62
N ILE A 95 -7.43 -4.25 10.03
CA ILE A 95 -7.62 -5.69 9.82
C ILE A 95 -7.56 -6.37 11.19
N SER A 96 -8.67 -7.00 11.56
CA SER A 96 -8.80 -7.74 12.82
C SER A 96 -8.72 -9.24 12.53
N ILE A 97 -7.66 -9.90 13.01
CA ILE A 97 -7.46 -11.33 12.84
C ILE A 97 -7.63 -12.01 14.19
N GLY A 98 -8.55 -12.98 14.28
CA GLY A 98 -8.70 -13.87 15.42
C GLY A 98 -8.02 -15.20 15.14
N LYS A 99 -7.08 -15.61 15.99
CA LYS A 99 -6.43 -16.94 15.92
C LYS A 99 -6.84 -17.74 17.14
N PHE A 100 -7.35 -18.95 16.93
CA PHE A 100 -7.54 -19.90 18.02
C PHE A 100 -6.21 -20.57 18.32
N ASP A 101 -5.82 -20.59 19.59
CA ASP A 101 -4.61 -21.29 19.99
C ASP A 101 -4.79 -22.80 19.82
N LYS A 102 -3.73 -23.49 19.39
CA LYS A 102 -3.72 -24.92 19.08
C LYS A 102 -4.06 -25.79 20.30
N GLU A 103 -3.96 -25.22 21.51
CA GLU A 103 -4.25 -25.87 22.79
C GLU A 103 -5.68 -25.62 23.31
N PHE A 104 -6.54 -24.92 22.56
CA PHE A 104 -7.91 -24.62 23.00
C PHE A 104 -8.75 -25.87 23.31
N THR A 105 -8.54 -26.97 22.59
CA THR A 105 -9.25 -28.24 22.87
C THR A 105 -8.68 -28.94 24.10
N PHE A 106 -7.36 -28.90 24.33
CA PHE A 106 -6.73 -29.56 25.48
C PHE A 106 -7.12 -28.90 26.81
N SER A 107 -7.20 -27.57 26.84
CA SER A 107 -7.57 -26.81 28.04
C SER A 107 -9.03 -26.99 28.47
N GLN A 108 -9.94 -27.37 27.57
CA GLN A 108 -11.34 -27.63 27.89
C GLN A 108 -11.59 -28.96 28.60
N PHE A 109 -10.68 -29.93 28.44
CA PHE A 109 -10.80 -31.26 29.07
C PHE A 109 -9.77 -31.49 30.19
N SER A 110 -8.83 -30.57 30.41
CA SER A 110 -7.93 -30.61 31.56
C SER A 110 -8.50 -29.77 32.70
N GLU A 111 -8.97 -30.40 33.78
CA GLU A 111 -9.56 -29.76 34.97
C GLU A 111 -8.58 -28.91 35.83
N LYS A 112 -7.55 -28.30 35.24
CA LYS A 112 -6.77 -27.26 35.92
C LYS A 112 -7.29 -25.90 35.47
N LYS A 113 -8.12 -25.28 36.32
CA LYS A 113 -8.44 -23.84 36.24
C LYS A 113 -7.15 -23.04 36.42
N ILE A 114 -6.41 -22.85 35.33
CA ILE A 114 -5.31 -21.91 35.28
C ILE A 114 -5.95 -20.56 34.95
N TYR A 115 -6.19 -19.75 35.99
CA TYR A 115 -6.43 -18.32 35.80
C TYR A 115 -5.11 -17.66 35.42
N THR A 116 -4.72 -17.80 34.16
CA THR A 116 -3.64 -17.02 33.58
C THR A 116 -4.25 -15.93 32.73
N HIS A 117 -4.19 -14.70 33.26
CA HIS A 117 -4.39 -13.48 32.50
C HIS A 117 -3.25 -13.37 31.46
N PHE A 118 -3.41 -14.05 30.33
CA PHE A 118 -2.49 -13.94 29.19
C PHE A 118 -2.79 -12.63 28.46
N GLN A 119 -2.05 -11.58 28.78
CA GLN A 119 -1.87 -10.45 27.87
C GLN A 119 -0.79 -10.83 26.85
N MET A 120 -1.12 -11.65 25.86
CA MET A 120 -0.27 -11.75 24.68
C MET A 120 -0.49 -10.49 23.84
N LYS A 121 0.43 -9.53 23.97
CA LYS A 121 0.75 -8.64 22.86
C LYS A 121 1.48 -9.49 21.83
N ASP A 122 0.74 -10.27 21.05
CA ASP A 122 1.28 -10.83 19.83
C ASP A 122 1.73 -9.66 18.96
N ARG A 123 3.01 -9.67 18.58
CA ARG A 123 3.49 -8.79 17.53
C ARG A 123 2.68 -9.18 16.29
N PHE A 124 1.83 -8.25 15.86
CA PHE A 124 1.08 -8.31 14.61
C PHE A 124 1.91 -8.99 13.53
N GLY A 125 1.31 -9.98 12.85
CA GLY A 125 1.99 -10.80 11.85
C GLY A 125 2.80 -9.96 10.86
N GLU A 126 3.94 -10.50 10.41
CA GLU A 126 4.81 -9.81 9.47
C GLU A 126 4.09 -9.59 8.14
N LYS A 127 3.82 -8.32 7.81
CA LYS A 127 3.24 -7.92 6.54
C LYS A 127 4.29 -8.05 5.45
N MET A 128 4.12 -9.03 4.57
CA MET A 128 4.96 -9.17 3.38
C MET A 128 4.25 -8.51 2.20
N SER A 129 4.51 -7.22 1.98
CA SER A 129 3.96 -6.45 0.86
C SER A 129 4.78 -5.19 0.57
N SER A 130 4.77 -4.74 -0.67
CA SER A 130 5.28 -3.43 -1.08
C SER A 130 4.28 -2.71 -2.00
N THR A 131 4.16 -1.40 -1.80
CA THR A 131 3.31 -0.50 -2.61
C THR A 131 4.18 0.55 -3.29
N PHE A 132 3.93 0.81 -4.57
CA PHE A 132 4.64 1.80 -5.36
C PHE A 132 3.65 2.75 -6.03
N VAL A 133 3.91 4.05 -5.96
CA VAL A 133 3.15 5.08 -6.68
C VAL A 133 4.06 5.66 -7.75
N CYS A 134 3.73 5.40 -9.02
CA CYS A 134 4.41 6.00 -10.16
C CYS A 134 3.65 7.25 -10.60
N LEU A 135 4.34 8.38 -10.62
CA LEU A 135 3.87 9.66 -11.10
C LEU A 135 4.60 10.00 -12.40
N ARG A 136 3.88 10.16 -13.50
CA ARG A 136 4.46 10.66 -14.75
C ARG A 136 4.04 12.10 -14.96
N VAL A 137 5.01 13.00 -14.78
CA VAL A 137 4.84 14.46 -14.78
C VAL A 137 5.57 15.08 -15.97
N LEU A 138 5.29 16.34 -16.25
CA LEU A 138 5.90 17.07 -17.37
C LEU A 138 7.37 17.40 -17.08
N LYS A 139 8.15 17.59 -18.15
CA LYS A 139 9.50 18.14 -18.05
C LYS A 139 9.46 19.63 -17.73
#